data_AF-A0A951RWW6-F1
#
_entry.id   AF-A0A951RWW6-F1
#
_cell.length_a   1.000
_cell.length_b   1.000
_cell.length_c   1.000
_cell.angle_alpha   90.00
_cell.angle_beta   90.00
_cell.angle_gamma   90.00
#
_symmetry.space_group_name_H-M   'P 1'
#
loop_
_entity.id
_entity.type
_entity.pdbx_description
1 polymer ?
#
loop_
_entity_poly.entity_id
_entity_poly.type
_entity_poly.pdbx_seq_one_letter_code
_entity_poly.pdbx_strand_id
1 'polypeptide(L)'
;MADINESNQWEEGIYLIEESDVVRGGDPDAGGISNVQGKQLANRTRYLYDRLGRLNDVLTINLTGEEALNYEQTKNTHISIVPEAKGTSVLLNPSSFPDGALISITINSSGPLLTSIKEIAVKIKVSAGAVIRNMNDSSEINSTGGVYLYVGEMIKVVKKENVFYVLEFRGQLDEVGEILHKARKPAYAIEAKGQLVNRADYPRLWEWVKLGGALSGSSGIYVSDAVWLMTGGEYTGMFSSGNGTTTFRMPDLRAQFIRSLDNGRSIDTGRMGYQEGSAEGDSNKNHTHKMYNKKRNFPSSVIGEGTPVTLPAIDGPAVVDNSQITGESGSGESRPKNIAFTAYIKY
;
A
#
# COMPACT_ATOMS: atom_id res chain seq x y z
N MET A 1 -57.15 16.70 -22.85
CA MET A 1 -56.47 15.64 -23.62
C MET A 1 -56.42 14.42 -22.73
N ALA A 2 -56.60 13.21 -23.27
CA ALA A 2 -56.49 11.98 -22.52
C ALA A 2 -55.07 11.44 -22.69
N ASP A 3 -54.40 11.16 -21.58
CA ASP A 3 -53.04 10.62 -21.57
C ASP A 3 -53.07 9.09 -21.46
N ILE A 4 -52.00 8.44 -21.91
CA ILE A 4 -51.81 7.01 -21.71
C ILE A 4 -51.46 6.75 -20.24
N ASN A 5 -52.18 5.83 -19.60
CA ASN A 5 -51.84 5.39 -18.25
C ASN A 5 -50.66 4.41 -18.31
N GLU A 6 -49.49 4.88 -17.87
CA GLU A 6 -48.28 4.08 -17.77
C GLU A 6 -48.25 3.24 -16.50
N SER A 7 -47.56 2.11 -16.55
CA SER A 7 -47.33 1.20 -15.44
C SER A 7 -45.89 0.69 -15.47
N ASN A 8 -45.31 0.44 -14.29
CA ASN A 8 -43.96 -0.07 -14.17
C ASN A 8 -43.93 -1.58 -14.43
N GLN A 9 -43.99 -1.95 -15.71
CA GLN A 9 -43.95 -3.34 -16.16
C GLN A 9 -43.11 -3.47 -17.43
N TRP A 10 -42.35 -4.57 -17.51
CA TRP A 10 -41.64 -4.92 -18.73
C TRP A 10 -42.56 -5.77 -19.61
N GLU A 11 -43.05 -5.18 -20.70
CA GLU A 11 -43.82 -5.89 -21.71
C GLU A 11 -42.90 -6.88 -22.46
N GLU A 12 -43.23 -8.16 -22.58
CA GLU A 12 -42.37 -9.14 -23.28
C GLU A 12 -42.28 -8.87 -24.79
N GLY A 13 -43.37 -8.40 -25.38
CA GLY A 13 -43.47 -8.01 -26.78
C GLY A 13 -44.05 -6.62 -26.96
N ILE A 14 -43.84 -6.04 -28.15
CA ILE A 14 -44.60 -4.88 -28.60
C ILE A 14 -45.56 -5.40 -29.66
N TYR A 15 -46.84 -5.16 -29.46
CA TYR A 15 -47.89 -5.54 -30.38
C TYR A 15 -47.58 -5.00 -31.78
N LEU A 16 -47.81 -5.78 -32.82
CA LEU A 16 -47.78 -5.26 -34.19
C LEU A 16 -49.23 -5.04 -34.59
N ILE A 17 -49.59 -3.81 -34.97
CA ILE A 17 -50.91 -3.54 -35.53
C ILE A 17 -51.01 -4.26 -36.88
N GLU A 18 -52.06 -5.05 -37.03
CA GLU A 18 -52.29 -5.88 -38.20
C GLU A 18 -53.28 -5.22 -39.16
N GLU A 19 -53.26 -5.60 -40.44
CA GLU A 19 -54.19 -5.06 -41.45
C GLU A 19 -55.67 -5.39 -41.14
N SER A 20 -55.91 -6.47 -40.41
CA SER A 20 -57.27 -6.84 -39.97
C SER A 20 -57.75 -6.09 -38.73
N ASP A 21 -56.89 -5.28 -38.09
CA ASP A 21 -57.27 -4.55 -36.89
C ASP A 21 -58.16 -3.35 -37.21
N VAL A 22 -59.21 -3.20 -36.41
CA VAL A 22 -60.04 -2.00 -36.45
C VAL A 22 -59.26 -0.81 -35.90
N VAL A 23 -59.21 0.28 -36.68
CA VAL A 23 -58.59 1.55 -36.25
C VAL A 23 -59.45 2.21 -35.18
N ARG A 24 -59.22 1.81 -33.92
CA ARG A 24 -59.94 2.27 -32.74
C ARG A 24 -58.95 2.87 -31.75
N GLY A 25 -59.01 4.19 -31.59
CA GLY A 25 -58.29 4.92 -30.54
C GLY A 25 -58.99 4.82 -29.18
N GLY A 26 -58.55 5.65 -28.22
CA GLY A 26 -59.01 5.62 -26.84
C GLY A 26 -58.14 4.75 -25.94
N ASP A 27 -58.65 4.41 -24.76
CA ASP A 27 -57.93 3.60 -23.77
C ASP A 27 -57.61 2.20 -24.33
N PRO A 28 -56.32 1.81 -24.39
CA PRO A 28 -55.89 0.48 -24.80
C PRO A 28 -56.60 -0.65 -24.04
N ASP A 29 -56.86 -0.48 -22.74
CA ASP A 29 -57.50 -1.50 -21.91
C ASP A 29 -59.01 -1.60 -22.14
N ALA A 30 -59.62 -0.55 -22.71
CA ALA A 30 -61.03 -0.51 -23.12
C ALA A 30 -61.21 -0.89 -24.61
N GLY A 31 -60.21 -1.52 -25.22
CA GLY A 31 -60.21 -2.00 -26.59
C GLY A 31 -59.83 -0.95 -27.64
N GLY A 32 -59.06 0.07 -27.25
CA GLY A 32 -58.39 1.00 -28.16
C GLY A 32 -57.13 0.40 -28.77
N ILE A 33 -57.28 -0.57 -29.68
CA ILE A 33 -56.18 -1.35 -30.28
C ILE A 33 -55.06 -0.48 -30.86
N SER A 34 -55.40 0.67 -31.47
CA SER A 34 -54.41 1.55 -32.09
C SER A 34 -53.41 2.16 -31.09
N ASN A 35 -53.72 2.17 -29.79
CA ASN A 35 -52.87 2.75 -28.75
C ASN A 35 -52.12 1.69 -27.91
N VAL A 36 -52.32 0.40 -28.16
CA VAL A 36 -51.67 -0.70 -27.40
C VAL A 36 -50.15 -0.62 -27.51
N GLN A 37 -49.64 -0.41 -28.72
CA GLN A 37 -48.21 -0.21 -28.98
C GLN A 37 -47.60 0.93 -28.17
N GLY A 38 -48.30 2.07 -28.16
CA GLY A 38 -47.89 3.26 -27.42
C GLY A 38 -47.83 3.00 -25.92
N LYS A 39 -48.84 2.32 -25.36
CA LYS A 39 -48.85 1.93 -23.95
C LYS A 39 -47.72 0.96 -23.61
N GLN A 40 -47.47 -0.04 -24.45
CA GLN A 40 -46.41 -1.01 -24.19
C GLN A 40 -45.01 -0.37 -24.20
N LEU A 41 -44.77 0.53 -25.14
CA LEU A 41 -43.54 1.32 -25.17
C LEU A 41 -43.43 2.27 -23.97
N ALA A 42 -44.52 2.92 -23.57
CA ALA A 42 -44.55 3.79 -22.41
C ALA A 42 -44.28 3.00 -21.12
N ASN A 43 -44.86 1.81 -20.95
CA ASN A 43 -44.61 0.91 -19.83
C ASN A 43 -43.14 0.47 -19.77
N ARG A 44 -42.54 0.04 -20.90
CA ARG A 44 -41.11 -0.29 -20.98
C ARG A 44 -40.24 0.92 -20.65
N THR A 45 -40.61 2.11 -21.15
CA THR A 45 -39.88 3.36 -20.87
C THR A 45 -39.96 3.73 -19.40
N ARG A 46 -41.15 3.61 -18.78
CA ARG A 46 -41.36 3.82 -17.34
C ARG A 46 -40.57 2.82 -16.50
N TYR A 47 -40.60 1.53 -16.88
CA TYR A 47 -39.81 0.49 -16.25
C TYR A 47 -38.30 0.80 -16.32
N LEU A 48 -37.79 1.20 -17.49
CA LEU A 48 -36.40 1.60 -17.66
C LEU A 48 -36.08 2.88 -16.90
N TYR A 49 -36.98 3.87 -16.90
CA TYR A 49 -36.82 5.13 -16.18
C TYR A 49 -36.80 4.91 -14.67
N ASP A 50 -37.68 4.10 -14.11
CA ASP A 50 -37.67 3.76 -12.69
C ASP A 50 -36.43 2.93 -12.33
N ARG A 51 -35.91 2.13 -13.27
CA ARG A 51 -34.67 1.36 -13.09
C ARG A 51 -33.42 2.23 -13.20
N LEU A 52 -33.43 3.26 -14.05
CA LEU A 52 -32.34 4.23 -14.25
C LEU A 52 -32.37 5.34 -13.18
N GLY A 53 -33.55 5.79 -12.78
CA GLY A 53 -33.82 6.83 -11.79
C GLY A 53 -33.39 6.44 -10.37
N ARG A 54 -33.05 5.16 -10.15
CA ARG A 54 -32.45 4.67 -8.91
C ARG A 54 -30.93 4.72 -8.88
N LEU A 55 -30.24 5.10 -9.96
CA LEU A 55 -28.78 5.25 -9.98
C LEU A 55 -28.19 6.25 -8.95
N ASN A 56 -29.02 6.87 -8.10
CA ASN A 56 -28.62 7.78 -7.03
C ASN A 56 -29.07 7.36 -5.61
N ASP A 57 -29.70 6.19 -5.42
CA ASP A 57 -29.99 5.73 -4.05
C ASP A 57 -28.70 5.27 -3.37
N VAL A 58 -28.44 5.83 -2.19
CA VAL A 58 -27.33 5.41 -1.31
C VAL A 58 -27.89 4.63 -0.14
N LEU A 59 -27.58 3.33 -0.07
CA LEU A 59 -27.88 2.52 1.11
C LEU A 59 -26.72 2.62 2.09
N THR A 60 -26.98 3.17 3.28
CA THR A 60 -25.99 3.22 4.36
C THR A 60 -26.14 2.01 5.28
N ILE A 61 -25.03 1.31 5.52
CA ILE A 61 -24.97 0.16 6.42
C ILE A 61 -23.96 0.47 7.52
N ASN A 62 -24.43 0.54 8.77
CA ASN A 62 -23.56 0.61 9.94
C ASN A 62 -23.06 -0.81 10.25
N LEU A 63 -21.75 -1.00 10.21
CA LEU A 63 -21.13 -2.31 10.21
C LEU A 63 -20.42 -2.55 11.54
N THR A 64 -20.93 -3.49 12.33
CA THR A 64 -20.36 -3.91 13.63
C THR A 64 -19.56 -5.21 13.54
N GLY A 65 -19.74 -5.99 12.46
CA GLY A 65 -19.09 -7.28 12.24
C GLY A 65 -18.96 -7.62 10.75
N GLU A 66 -19.41 -8.80 10.36
CA GLU A 66 -19.49 -9.21 8.95
C GLU A 66 -20.93 -9.04 8.42
N GLU A 67 -21.09 -8.38 7.27
CA GLU A 67 -22.37 -8.24 6.57
C GLU A 67 -22.30 -8.90 5.19
N ALA A 68 -23.25 -9.77 4.86
CA ALA A 68 -23.34 -10.40 3.54
C ALA A 68 -24.31 -9.62 2.65
N LEU A 69 -23.78 -9.01 1.59
CA LEU A 69 -24.62 -8.28 0.62
C LEU A 69 -25.31 -9.23 -0.35
N ASN A 70 -26.48 -8.83 -0.82
CA ASN A 70 -27.24 -9.53 -1.85
C ASN A 70 -27.68 -8.60 -2.98
N TYR A 71 -28.12 -9.20 -4.10
CA TYR A 71 -28.50 -8.43 -5.28
C TYR A 71 -29.62 -7.42 -5.04
N GLU A 72 -30.58 -7.71 -4.16
CA GLU A 72 -31.70 -6.81 -3.91
C GLU A 72 -31.27 -5.51 -3.23
N GLN A 73 -30.25 -5.57 -2.37
CA GLN A 73 -29.65 -4.40 -1.73
C GLN A 73 -28.76 -3.61 -2.69
N THR A 74 -28.04 -4.29 -3.59
CA THR A 74 -27.02 -3.64 -4.43
C THR A 74 -27.56 -3.21 -5.80
N LYS A 75 -28.69 -3.75 -6.25
CA LYS A 75 -29.23 -3.44 -7.59
C LYS A 75 -29.50 -1.94 -7.69
N ASN A 76 -28.84 -1.30 -8.64
CA ASN A 76 -28.90 0.14 -8.89
C ASN A 76 -28.66 1.01 -7.66
N THR A 77 -27.95 0.52 -6.64
CA THR A 77 -27.80 1.22 -5.36
C THR A 77 -26.33 1.32 -5.00
N HIS A 78 -25.87 2.50 -4.59
CA HIS A 78 -24.52 2.67 -4.06
C HIS A 78 -24.50 2.30 -2.57
N ILE A 79 -23.60 1.43 -2.16
CA ILE A 79 -23.49 0.98 -0.77
C ILE A 79 -22.47 1.87 -0.04
N SER A 80 -22.94 2.55 1.00
CA SER A 80 -22.10 3.31 1.94
C SER A 80 -21.93 2.51 3.23
N ILE A 81 -20.77 1.91 3.41
CA ILE A 81 -20.44 1.15 4.63
C ILE A 81 -19.85 2.10 5.65
N VAL A 82 -20.37 2.07 6.87
CA VAL A 82 -19.87 2.85 8.00
C VAL A 82 -19.42 1.89 9.10
N PRO A 83 -18.11 1.60 9.24
CA PRO A 83 -17.63 0.66 10.25
C PRO A 83 -17.70 1.29 11.65
N GLU A 84 -18.27 0.54 12.59
CA GLU A 84 -18.38 0.91 14.01
C GLU A 84 -17.35 0.17 14.88
N ALA A 85 -16.66 -0.83 14.32
CA ALA A 85 -15.63 -1.62 14.99
C ALA A 85 -14.46 -1.97 14.06
N LYS A 86 -13.31 -2.37 14.64
CA LYS A 86 -12.18 -2.93 13.88
C LYS A 86 -12.47 -4.37 13.48
N GLY A 87 -11.89 -4.81 12.36
CA GLY A 87 -12.02 -6.20 11.90
C GLY A 87 -13.35 -6.53 11.23
N THR A 88 -14.13 -5.51 10.87
CA THR A 88 -15.39 -5.65 10.13
C THR A 88 -15.17 -6.07 8.68
N SER A 89 -16.12 -6.79 8.11
CA SER A 89 -16.05 -7.27 6.72
C SER A 89 -17.38 -7.19 5.99
N VAL A 90 -17.29 -7.09 4.67
CA VAL A 90 -18.42 -7.28 3.77
C VAL A 90 -18.18 -8.57 2.99
N LEU A 91 -19.15 -9.47 2.99
CA LEU A 91 -19.10 -10.74 2.26
C LEU A 91 -19.90 -10.64 0.97
N LEU A 92 -19.25 -10.93 -0.15
CA LEU A 92 -19.88 -11.09 -1.46
C LEU A 92 -19.91 -12.57 -1.83
N ASN A 93 -21.10 -13.16 -1.85
CA ASN A 93 -21.31 -14.52 -2.30
C ASN A 93 -21.79 -14.51 -3.76
N PRO A 94 -21.06 -15.07 -4.74
CA PRO A 94 -21.47 -15.06 -6.15
C PRO A 94 -22.86 -15.64 -6.39
N SER A 95 -23.32 -16.61 -5.60
CA SER A 95 -24.66 -17.17 -5.73
C SER A 95 -25.78 -16.17 -5.38
N SER A 96 -25.47 -15.11 -4.65
CA SER A 96 -26.41 -14.04 -4.30
C SER A 96 -26.54 -12.96 -5.37
N PHE A 97 -25.83 -13.09 -6.51
CA PHE A 97 -25.83 -12.11 -7.59
C PHE A 97 -25.97 -12.76 -8.98
N PRO A 98 -26.80 -12.21 -9.88
CA PRO A 98 -26.80 -12.61 -11.28
C PRO A 98 -25.51 -12.13 -11.98
N ASP A 99 -25.12 -12.83 -13.06
CA ASP A 99 -24.00 -12.38 -13.90
C ASP A 99 -24.27 -10.98 -14.48
N GLY A 100 -23.24 -10.15 -14.51
CA GLY A 100 -23.34 -8.73 -14.87
C GLY A 100 -23.80 -7.82 -13.74
N ALA A 101 -24.09 -8.34 -12.54
CA ALA A 101 -24.42 -7.50 -11.39
C ALA A 101 -23.26 -6.57 -11.04
N LEU A 102 -23.54 -5.26 -10.99
CA LEU A 102 -22.61 -4.23 -10.57
C LEU A 102 -22.84 -3.91 -9.10
N ILE A 103 -21.75 -3.90 -8.33
CA ILE A 103 -21.75 -3.62 -6.90
C ILE A 103 -20.76 -2.49 -6.66
N SER A 104 -21.24 -1.39 -6.07
CA SER A 104 -20.41 -0.22 -5.76
C SER A 104 -20.44 0.03 -4.26
N ILE A 105 -19.26 0.04 -3.63
CA ILE A 105 -19.10 0.14 -2.18
C ILE A 105 -18.12 1.26 -1.86
N THR A 106 -18.52 2.22 -1.02
CA THR A 106 -17.64 3.21 -0.41
C THR A 106 -17.58 3.00 1.09
N ILE A 107 -16.40 3.16 1.69
CA ILE A 107 -16.26 3.18 3.16
C ILE A 107 -16.36 4.63 3.64
N ASN A 108 -17.31 4.91 4.51
CA ASN A 108 -17.58 6.21 5.10
C ASN A 108 -17.46 6.17 6.62
N SER A 109 -17.64 7.33 7.28
CA SER A 109 -17.62 7.44 8.74
C SER A 109 -18.89 8.13 9.27
N SER A 110 -19.43 7.67 10.40
CA SER A 110 -20.64 8.21 11.04
C SER A 110 -20.42 9.49 11.88
N GLY A 111 -19.20 10.03 11.95
CA GLY A 111 -18.88 11.18 12.82
C GLY A 111 -18.06 12.27 12.12
N PRO A 112 -17.92 13.47 12.73
CA PRO A 112 -17.09 14.53 12.20
C PRO A 112 -15.66 14.00 12.02
N LEU A 113 -15.22 14.01 10.77
CA LEU A 113 -13.88 13.67 10.31
C LEU A 113 -12.83 14.30 11.21
N LEU A 114 -12.25 13.61 12.19
CA LEU A 114 -10.97 14.00 12.78
C LEU A 114 -10.34 12.81 13.53
N THR A 115 -9.26 12.32 12.93
CA THR A 115 -8.13 11.58 13.53
C THR A 115 -8.24 10.09 13.87
N SER A 116 -9.33 9.53 14.41
CA SER A 116 -9.33 8.10 14.81
C SER A 116 -10.01 7.15 13.79
N ILE A 117 -11.09 7.60 13.14
CA ILE A 117 -11.91 6.72 12.27
C ILE A 117 -11.26 6.49 10.88
N LYS A 118 -10.36 7.37 10.44
CA LYS A 118 -9.62 7.21 9.16
C LYS A 118 -8.69 5.99 9.14
N GLU A 119 -8.43 5.37 10.28
CA GLU A 119 -7.56 4.19 10.40
C GLU A 119 -8.37 2.88 10.50
N ILE A 120 -9.71 2.92 10.44
CA ILE A 120 -10.55 1.71 10.43
C ILE A 120 -10.65 1.19 9.00
N ALA A 121 -10.20 -0.05 8.80
CA ALA A 121 -10.32 -0.76 7.54
C ALA A 121 -11.49 -1.76 7.56
N VAL A 122 -12.18 -1.87 6.43
CA VAL A 122 -13.19 -2.90 6.15
C VAL A 122 -12.63 -3.90 5.15
N LYS A 123 -12.75 -5.20 5.41
CA LYS A 123 -12.34 -6.23 4.46
C LYS A 123 -13.50 -6.60 3.53
N ILE A 124 -13.33 -6.40 2.23
CA ILE A 124 -14.23 -6.95 1.21
C ILE A 124 -13.80 -8.39 0.93
N LYS A 125 -14.61 -9.33 1.37
CA LYS A 125 -14.40 -10.77 1.26
C LYS A 125 -15.33 -11.35 0.21
N VAL A 126 -14.92 -12.51 -0.29
CA VAL A 126 -15.76 -13.36 -1.13
C VAL A 126 -15.92 -14.73 -0.46
N SER A 127 -17.02 -15.43 -0.77
CA SER A 127 -17.23 -16.80 -0.27
C SER A 127 -16.12 -17.75 -0.75
N ALA A 128 -15.92 -18.86 -0.05
CA ALA A 128 -14.90 -19.84 -0.40
C ALA A 128 -15.02 -20.29 -1.88
N GLY A 129 -13.88 -20.40 -2.56
CA GLY A 129 -13.81 -20.77 -3.98
C GLY A 129 -14.06 -19.62 -4.97
N ALA A 130 -14.56 -18.47 -4.49
CA ALA A 130 -14.68 -17.26 -5.30
C ALA A 130 -13.42 -16.39 -5.22
N VAL A 131 -13.23 -15.54 -6.22
CA VAL A 131 -12.05 -14.67 -6.31
C VAL A 131 -12.42 -13.25 -6.73
N ILE A 132 -11.61 -12.29 -6.32
CA ILE A 132 -11.66 -10.90 -6.79
C ILE A 132 -10.47 -10.70 -7.73
N ARG A 133 -10.76 -10.26 -8.95
CA ARG A 133 -9.74 -10.04 -9.98
C ARG A 133 -9.76 -8.62 -10.50
N ASN A 134 -8.61 -8.13 -10.92
CA ASN A 134 -8.55 -6.91 -11.71
C ASN A 134 -9.17 -7.17 -13.09
N MET A 135 -10.03 -6.26 -13.59
CA MET A 135 -10.65 -6.44 -14.90
C MET A 135 -9.63 -6.39 -16.05
N ASN A 136 -8.56 -5.61 -15.92
CA ASN A 136 -7.66 -5.33 -17.04
C ASN A 136 -6.73 -6.51 -17.38
N ASP A 137 -6.19 -7.18 -16.36
CA ASP A 137 -5.19 -8.24 -16.52
C ASP A 137 -5.62 -9.58 -15.89
N SER A 138 -6.81 -9.64 -15.29
CA SER A 138 -7.32 -10.81 -14.56
C SER A 138 -6.44 -11.29 -13.40
N SER A 139 -5.52 -10.46 -12.92
CA SER A 139 -4.72 -10.75 -11.72
C SER A 139 -5.63 -10.87 -10.50
N GLU A 140 -5.35 -11.85 -9.65
CA GLU A 140 -6.08 -12.04 -8.39
C GLU A 140 -5.58 -11.04 -7.34
N ILE A 141 -6.51 -10.29 -6.75
CA ILE A 141 -6.17 -9.24 -5.78
C ILE A 141 -6.58 -9.59 -4.34
N ASN A 142 -7.25 -10.73 -4.14
CA ASN A 142 -7.72 -11.19 -2.83
C ASN A 142 -6.99 -12.44 -2.32
N SER A 143 -5.71 -12.62 -2.68
CA SER A 143 -4.88 -13.79 -2.30
C SER A 143 -4.84 -14.08 -0.79
N THR A 144 -5.17 -13.09 0.04
CA THR A 144 -5.29 -13.15 1.51
C THR A 144 -6.72 -13.31 2.02
N GLY A 145 -7.65 -13.71 1.15
CA GLY A 145 -9.08 -13.89 1.46
C GLY A 145 -9.93 -12.61 1.41
N GLY A 146 -9.41 -11.52 0.84
CA GLY A 146 -10.18 -10.28 0.62
C GLY A 146 -9.30 -9.06 0.33
N VAL A 147 -9.94 -7.92 0.11
CA VAL A 147 -9.29 -6.62 -0.10
C VAL A 147 -9.70 -5.67 1.01
N TYR A 148 -8.74 -5.05 1.69
CA TYR A 148 -9.07 -4.01 2.67
C TYR A 148 -9.34 -2.69 1.98
N LEU A 149 -10.33 -1.93 2.47
CA LEU A 149 -10.64 -0.54 2.14
C LEU A 149 -10.63 0.28 3.43
N TYR A 150 -10.06 1.49 3.38
CA TYR A 150 -10.17 2.47 4.46
C TYR A 150 -11.26 3.50 4.15
N VAL A 151 -11.67 4.22 5.19
CA VAL A 151 -12.62 5.34 5.06
C VAL A 151 -12.16 6.33 3.99
N GLY A 152 -13.05 6.70 3.08
CA GLY A 152 -12.79 7.56 1.93
C GLY A 152 -12.47 6.80 0.64
N GLU A 153 -12.25 5.50 0.71
CA GLU A 153 -11.98 4.67 -0.46
C GLU A 153 -13.23 3.95 -0.96
N MET A 154 -13.19 3.59 -2.24
CA MET A 154 -14.31 2.98 -2.95
C MET A 154 -13.84 1.88 -3.90
N ILE A 155 -14.66 0.85 -4.02
CA ILE A 155 -14.50 -0.22 -5.00
C ILE A 155 -15.79 -0.41 -5.78
N LYS A 156 -15.67 -0.63 -7.09
CA LYS A 156 -16.74 -1.11 -7.95
C LYS A 156 -16.34 -2.44 -8.55
N VAL A 157 -17.21 -3.43 -8.40
CA VAL A 157 -17.02 -4.75 -8.96
C VAL A 157 -18.20 -5.15 -9.84
N VAL A 158 -17.92 -5.97 -10.85
CA VAL A 158 -18.94 -6.67 -11.63
C VAL A 158 -18.79 -8.17 -11.44
N LYS A 159 -19.91 -8.85 -11.21
CA LYS A 159 -19.94 -10.30 -11.02
C LYS A 159 -20.01 -11.02 -12.36
N LYS A 160 -19.19 -12.06 -12.54
CA LYS A 160 -19.28 -13.04 -13.63
C LYS A 160 -18.87 -14.41 -13.12
N GLU A 161 -19.72 -15.42 -13.29
CA GLU A 161 -19.51 -16.76 -12.76
C GLU A 161 -19.15 -16.74 -11.26
N ASN A 162 -17.97 -17.24 -10.87
CA ASN A 162 -17.49 -17.24 -9.48
C ASN A 162 -16.47 -16.12 -9.19
N VAL A 163 -16.42 -15.09 -10.05
CA VAL A 163 -15.43 -14.02 -10.02
C VAL A 163 -16.10 -12.67 -9.87
N PHE A 164 -15.54 -11.81 -9.01
CA PHE A 164 -15.83 -10.39 -8.99
C PHE A 164 -14.69 -9.62 -9.64
N TYR A 165 -14.96 -9.00 -10.78
CA TYR A 165 -13.97 -8.18 -11.49
C TYR A 165 -14.04 -6.74 -11.02
N VAL A 166 -12.92 -6.19 -10.55
CA VAL A 166 -12.81 -4.77 -10.18
C VAL A 166 -12.83 -3.92 -11.44
N LEU A 167 -13.86 -3.09 -11.55
CA LEU A 167 -14.05 -2.10 -12.61
C LEU A 167 -13.33 -0.79 -12.27
N GLU A 168 -13.49 -0.34 -11.03
CA GLU A 168 -12.98 0.93 -10.56
C GLU A 168 -12.55 0.77 -9.10
N PHE A 169 -11.41 1.33 -8.77
CA PHE A 169 -10.95 1.47 -7.41
C PHE A 169 -10.51 2.92 -7.21
N ARG A 170 -10.98 3.54 -6.13
CA ARG A 170 -10.53 4.87 -5.69
C ARG A 170 -9.92 4.73 -4.31
N GLY A 171 -8.60 4.81 -4.24
CA GLY A 171 -7.84 4.69 -3.01
C GLY A 171 -6.36 4.54 -3.31
N GLN A 172 -5.58 4.20 -2.28
CA GLN A 172 -4.12 4.15 -2.35
C GLN A 172 -3.61 2.71 -2.18
N LEU A 173 -4.08 1.78 -3.02
CA LEU A 173 -3.64 0.38 -2.97
C LEU A 173 -2.22 0.19 -3.54
N ASP A 174 -1.84 1.01 -4.51
CA ASP A 174 -0.54 0.99 -5.18
C ASP A 174 0.57 1.69 -4.39
N GLU A 175 0.21 2.53 -3.41
CA GLU A 175 1.13 3.32 -2.58
C GLU A 175 1.41 2.66 -1.22
N VAL A 176 0.87 1.47 -0.97
CA VAL A 176 1.11 0.77 0.31
C VAL A 176 2.60 0.45 0.45
N GLY A 177 3.17 0.81 1.60
CA GLY A 177 4.59 0.59 1.89
C GLY A 177 5.53 1.67 1.36
N GLU A 178 5.03 2.70 0.68
CA GLU A 178 5.85 3.84 0.24
C GLU A 178 6.47 4.59 1.42
N ILE A 179 7.77 4.91 1.32
CA ILE A 179 8.50 5.68 2.34
C ILE A 179 8.38 7.17 2.03
N LEU A 180 7.72 7.90 2.92
CA LEU A 180 7.46 9.34 2.75
C LEU A 180 8.24 10.17 3.77
N HIS A 181 9.08 11.09 3.29
CA HIS A 181 9.73 12.11 4.12
C HIS A 181 8.92 13.41 4.12
N LYS A 182 8.16 13.67 5.18
CA LYS A 182 7.26 14.84 5.32
C LYS A 182 7.35 15.45 6.73
N ALA A 183 7.12 16.76 6.85
CA ALA A 183 7.12 17.46 8.14
C ALA A 183 5.85 17.21 8.98
N ARG A 184 4.75 16.75 8.37
CA ARG A 184 3.49 16.39 9.04
C ARG A 184 3.09 14.99 8.60
N LYS A 185 2.53 14.19 9.54
CA LYS A 185 2.01 12.84 9.26
C LYS A 185 0.92 12.92 8.18
N PRO A 186 1.11 12.33 6.99
CA PRO A 186 0.06 12.25 5.98
C PRO A 186 -1.04 11.27 6.43
N ALA A 187 -2.20 11.30 5.76
CA ALA A 187 -3.24 10.30 5.98
C ALA A 187 -2.73 8.90 5.61
N TYR A 188 -3.26 7.86 6.29
CA TYR A 188 -2.90 6.45 6.07
C TYR A 188 -1.42 6.10 6.20
N ALA A 189 -0.62 6.96 6.83
CA ALA A 189 0.79 6.71 7.09
C ALA A 189 1.06 6.45 8.58
N ILE A 190 2.15 5.76 8.87
CA ILE A 190 2.66 5.53 10.22
C ILE A 190 4.15 5.89 10.25
N GLU A 191 4.61 6.43 11.37
CA GLU A 191 6.02 6.74 11.58
C GLU A 191 6.86 5.44 11.61
N ALA A 192 7.96 5.38 10.86
CA ALA A 192 8.87 4.23 10.86
C ALA A 192 9.97 4.40 11.93
N LYS A 193 9.64 4.07 13.18
CA LYS A 193 10.52 4.24 14.35
C LYS A 193 10.82 2.95 15.12
N GLY A 194 10.77 1.79 14.45
CA GLY A 194 11.08 0.50 15.07
C GLY A 194 10.01 -0.01 16.04
N GLN A 195 8.84 0.62 16.09
CA GLN A 195 7.79 0.30 17.06
C GLN A 195 7.04 -0.98 16.70
N LEU A 196 6.62 -1.72 17.73
CA LEU A 196 5.73 -2.86 17.60
C LEU A 196 4.28 -2.36 17.50
N VAL A 197 3.53 -2.86 16.51
CA VAL A 197 2.13 -2.48 16.25
C VAL A 197 1.25 -3.70 16.08
N ASN A 198 -0.06 -3.56 16.26
CA ASN A 198 -1.00 -4.66 16.03
C ASN A 198 -1.34 -4.77 14.54
N ARG A 199 -1.43 -6.01 14.05
CA ARG A 199 -1.86 -6.33 12.68
C ARG A 199 -3.28 -5.85 12.39
N ALA A 200 -4.16 -5.87 13.40
CA ALA A 200 -5.55 -5.44 13.27
C ALA A 200 -5.71 -3.92 13.09
N ASP A 201 -4.70 -3.13 13.48
CA ASP A 201 -4.70 -1.68 13.32
C ASP A 201 -4.24 -1.26 11.91
N TYR A 202 -3.38 -2.08 11.30
CA TYR A 202 -2.80 -1.81 9.97
C TYR A 202 -2.92 -3.05 9.06
N PRO A 203 -4.13 -3.57 8.84
CA PRO A 203 -4.31 -4.88 8.22
C PRO A 203 -3.87 -4.91 6.76
N ARG A 204 -4.09 -3.82 6.00
CA ARG A 204 -3.59 -3.70 4.62
C ARG A 204 -2.06 -3.69 4.57
N LEU A 205 -1.42 -2.91 5.43
CA LEU A 205 0.04 -2.84 5.49
C LEU A 205 0.63 -4.19 5.86
N TRP A 206 0.06 -4.88 6.84
CA TRP A 206 0.52 -6.21 7.21
C TRP A 206 0.34 -7.25 6.09
N GLU A 207 -0.75 -7.20 5.33
CA GLU A 207 -0.90 -8.05 4.15
C GLU A 207 0.16 -7.75 3.09
N TRP A 208 0.41 -6.48 2.80
CA TRP A 208 1.47 -6.07 1.87
C TRP A 208 2.87 -6.55 2.32
N VAL A 209 3.19 -6.42 3.62
CA VAL A 209 4.45 -6.94 4.20
C VAL A 209 4.56 -8.45 4.02
N LYS A 210 3.48 -9.20 4.28
CA LYS A 210 3.46 -10.66 4.12
C LYS A 210 3.61 -11.13 2.67
N LEU A 211 3.04 -10.38 1.73
CA LEU A 211 3.01 -10.72 0.31
C LEU A 211 4.25 -10.24 -0.44
N GLY A 212 5.18 -9.57 0.24
CA GLY A 212 6.45 -9.17 -0.35
C GLY A 212 6.35 -7.91 -1.20
N GLY A 213 5.46 -6.99 -0.82
CA GLY A 213 5.28 -5.74 -1.52
C GLY A 213 4.27 -5.78 -2.67
N ALA A 214 3.59 -6.91 -2.86
CA ALA A 214 2.60 -7.11 -3.90
C ALA A 214 1.19 -7.33 -3.32
N LEU A 215 0.16 -7.23 -4.17
CA LEU A 215 -1.23 -7.63 -3.86
C LEU A 215 -1.43 -9.17 -3.93
N SER A 216 -0.42 -9.89 -4.43
CA SER A 216 -0.35 -11.36 -4.49
C SER A 216 1.11 -11.84 -4.51
N GLY A 217 1.49 -12.82 -3.68
CA GLY A 217 2.87 -13.34 -3.59
C GLY A 217 3.15 -14.11 -2.29
N SER A 218 4.25 -14.86 -2.22
CA SER A 218 4.52 -15.79 -1.09
C SER A 218 5.75 -15.44 -0.23
N SER A 219 6.54 -14.44 -0.61
CA SER A 219 7.81 -14.13 0.07
C SER A 219 7.74 -12.74 0.72
N GLY A 220 7.28 -12.70 1.97
CA GLY A 220 7.15 -11.44 2.71
C GLY A 220 8.48 -10.70 2.91
N ILE A 221 8.43 -9.37 3.02
CA ILE A 221 9.58 -8.51 3.30
C ILE A 221 9.64 -8.25 4.82
N TYR A 222 9.96 -9.30 5.59
CA TYR A 222 10.15 -9.19 7.04
C TYR A 222 11.09 -10.28 7.56
N VAL A 223 11.71 -10.01 8.70
CA VAL A 223 12.52 -10.98 9.47
C VAL A 223 11.79 -11.41 10.74
N SER A 224 12.32 -12.39 11.47
CA SER A 224 11.81 -12.67 12.82
C SER A 224 12.15 -11.51 13.77
N ASP A 225 11.35 -11.29 14.82
CA ASP A 225 11.66 -10.24 15.81
C ASP A 225 13.01 -10.50 16.50
N ALA A 226 13.40 -11.76 16.66
CA ALA A 226 14.73 -12.14 17.17
C ALA A 226 15.87 -11.67 16.25
N VAL A 227 15.72 -11.82 14.92
CA VAL A 227 16.71 -11.33 13.94
C VAL A 227 16.74 -9.79 13.93
N TRP A 228 15.57 -9.15 14.01
CA TRP A 228 15.47 -7.70 14.07
C TRP A 228 16.20 -7.11 15.29
N LEU A 229 16.14 -7.81 16.43
CA LEU A 229 16.76 -7.41 17.70
C LEU A 229 18.24 -7.84 17.84
N MET A 230 18.86 -8.38 16.79
CA MET A 230 20.28 -8.76 16.84
C MET A 230 21.18 -7.54 17.11
N THR A 231 22.22 -7.78 17.91
CA THR A 231 23.26 -6.79 18.20
C THR A 231 23.99 -6.41 16.93
N GLY A 232 24.06 -5.10 16.63
CA GLY A 232 24.61 -4.57 15.38
C GLY A 232 23.57 -3.78 14.58
N GLY A 233 22.30 -4.15 14.72
CA GLY A 233 21.17 -3.41 14.15
C GLY A 233 21.05 -3.51 12.63
N GLU A 234 21.68 -4.52 12.01
CA GLU A 234 21.75 -4.70 10.55
C GLU A 234 20.37 -4.92 9.90
N TYR A 235 19.37 -5.35 10.67
CA TYR A 235 18.02 -5.63 10.18
C TYR A 235 16.98 -4.60 10.64
N THR A 236 17.42 -3.51 11.27
CA THR A 236 16.50 -2.50 11.84
C THR A 236 15.71 -1.74 10.77
N GLY A 237 16.19 -1.69 9.53
CA GLY A 237 15.46 -1.14 8.39
C GLY A 237 14.40 -2.08 7.78
N MET A 238 14.22 -3.29 8.32
CA MET A 238 13.22 -4.25 7.87
C MET A 238 12.00 -4.26 8.79
N PHE A 239 10.88 -4.79 8.29
CA PHE A 239 9.78 -5.20 9.15
C PHE A 239 10.17 -6.46 9.94
N SER A 240 9.53 -6.69 11.09
CA SER A 240 9.62 -7.97 11.80
C SER A 240 8.25 -8.62 11.97
N SER A 241 8.24 -9.96 12.09
CA SER A 241 7.05 -10.76 12.37
C SER A 241 6.40 -10.48 13.74
N GLY A 242 7.05 -9.67 14.59
CA GLY A 242 6.62 -9.38 15.96
C GLY A 242 6.53 -10.67 16.78
N ASN A 243 5.42 -10.84 17.50
CA ASN A 243 5.13 -12.07 18.23
C ASN A 243 4.66 -13.26 17.35
N GLY A 244 4.69 -13.11 16.02
CA GLY A 244 4.27 -14.14 15.07
C GLY A 244 2.76 -14.22 14.81
N THR A 245 1.92 -13.70 15.71
CA THR A 245 0.45 -13.90 15.66
C THR A 245 -0.33 -12.60 15.47
N THR A 246 -0.21 -11.65 16.39
CA THR A 246 -1.08 -10.45 16.45
C THR A 246 -0.35 -9.15 16.20
N THR A 247 0.98 -9.15 16.23
CA THR A 247 1.81 -7.96 16.08
C THR A 247 2.79 -8.08 14.92
N PHE A 248 3.34 -6.94 14.51
CA PHE A 248 4.49 -6.85 13.63
C PHE A 248 5.26 -5.56 13.97
N ARG A 249 6.53 -5.49 13.59
CA ARG A 249 7.39 -4.33 13.89
C ARG A 249 7.67 -3.54 12.62
N MET A 250 7.61 -2.21 12.73
CA MET A 250 8.01 -1.31 11.65
C MET A 250 9.54 -1.23 11.53
N PRO A 251 10.09 -0.89 10.35
CA PRO A 251 11.45 -0.39 10.22
C PRO A 251 11.74 0.79 11.15
N ASP A 252 12.99 0.95 11.58
CA ASP A 252 13.48 2.17 12.21
C ASP A 252 14.33 2.96 11.21
N LEU A 253 13.71 3.97 10.59
CA LEU A 253 14.37 4.82 9.58
C LEU A 253 14.89 6.13 10.17
N ARG A 254 14.81 6.31 11.49
CA ARG A 254 15.18 7.57 12.13
C ARG A 254 16.69 7.75 12.11
N ALA A 255 17.13 8.95 11.72
CA ALA A 255 18.55 9.33 11.65
C ALA A 255 19.42 8.39 10.79
N GLN A 256 18.82 7.77 9.77
CA GLN A 256 19.49 6.92 8.80
C GLN A 256 19.46 7.58 7.42
N PHE A 257 20.55 7.47 6.67
CA PHE A 257 20.53 7.84 5.25
C PHE A 257 19.93 6.70 4.42
N ILE A 258 19.19 7.05 3.37
CA ILE A 258 18.74 6.06 2.39
C ILE A 258 19.82 5.91 1.32
N ARG A 259 20.28 4.68 1.12
CA ARG A 259 21.20 4.29 0.04
C ARG A 259 20.48 3.34 -0.90
N SER A 260 20.75 3.43 -2.21
CA SER A 260 20.22 2.46 -3.15
C SER A 260 20.82 1.08 -2.91
N LEU A 261 19.98 0.05 -2.86
CA LEU A 261 20.44 -1.34 -2.79
C LEU A 261 21.23 -1.67 -4.06
N ASP A 262 22.39 -2.33 -3.91
CA ASP A 262 23.27 -2.70 -5.03
C ASP A 262 22.60 -3.63 -6.04
N ASN A 263 21.76 -4.54 -5.52
CA ASN A 263 20.96 -5.48 -6.30
C ASN A 263 21.77 -6.20 -7.40
N GLY A 264 23.01 -6.62 -7.08
CA GLY A 264 23.88 -7.39 -7.97
C GLY A 264 24.80 -6.55 -8.88
N ARG A 265 24.79 -5.22 -8.77
CA ARG A 265 25.67 -4.33 -9.54
C ARG A 265 27.15 -4.43 -9.14
N SER A 266 27.46 -5.07 -8.01
CA SER A 266 28.81 -5.32 -7.51
C SER A 266 29.59 -4.06 -7.13
N ILE A 267 28.91 -3.02 -6.64
CA ILE A 267 29.49 -1.78 -6.11
C ILE A 267 29.48 -1.78 -4.58
N ASP A 268 28.39 -2.20 -3.94
CA ASP A 268 28.26 -2.28 -2.48
C ASP A 268 28.32 -3.75 -1.98
N THR A 269 29.45 -4.41 -2.29
CA THR A 269 29.72 -5.82 -1.93
C THR A 269 30.22 -6.03 -0.49
N GLY A 270 30.25 -4.97 0.31
CA GLY A 270 30.60 -5.06 1.73
C GLY A 270 29.39 -5.22 2.65
N ARG A 271 28.17 -5.04 2.12
CA ARG A 271 26.94 -4.95 2.90
C ARG A 271 26.52 -6.30 3.46
N MET A 272 26.56 -6.40 4.78
CA MET A 272 25.98 -7.55 5.49
C MET A 272 24.47 -7.59 5.22
N GLY A 273 24.01 -8.68 4.62
CA GLY A 273 22.59 -8.94 4.40
C GLY A 273 22.05 -8.69 2.99
N TYR A 274 22.74 -7.98 2.09
CA TYR A 274 22.40 -7.82 0.66
C TYR A 274 20.90 -7.75 0.29
N GLN A 275 20.09 -7.13 1.14
CA GLN A 275 18.64 -7.20 1.01
C GLN A 275 18.01 -5.87 1.41
N GLU A 276 16.76 -5.69 0.99
CA GLU A 276 15.92 -4.56 1.35
C GLU A 276 15.92 -4.33 2.87
N GLY A 277 16.12 -3.09 3.30
CA GLY A 277 16.11 -2.71 4.70
C GLY A 277 17.36 -3.09 5.51
N SER A 278 18.40 -3.63 4.86
CA SER A 278 19.69 -3.86 5.54
C SER A 278 20.36 -2.54 5.93
N ALA A 279 20.86 -2.47 7.16
CA ALA A 279 21.46 -1.29 7.77
C ALA A 279 22.98 -1.46 7.95
N GLU A 280 23.72 -0.36 7.83
CA GLU A 280 25.15 -0.31 8.06
C GLU A 280 25.54 0.87 8.96
N GLY A 281 26.58 0.66 9.75
CA GLY A 281 27.24 1.72 10.51
C GLY A 281 28.01 2.71 9.64
N ASP A 282 28.33 3.86 10.24
CA ASP A 282 29.21 4.85 9.62
C ASP A 282 30.66 4.34 9.55
N SER A 283 31.39 4.86 8.56
CA SER A 283 32.82 4.60 8.41
C SER A 283 33.49 5.76 7.68
N ASN A 284 34.79 5.93 7.92
CA ASN A 284 35.67 6.75 7.08
C ASN A 284 36.54 5.86 6.18
N LYS A 285 36.96 6.38 5.03
CA LYS A 285 37.90 5.70 4.15
C LYS A 285 39.29 5.66 4.78
N ASN A 286 39.95 4.51 4.66
CA ASN A 286 41.27 4.28 5.22
C ASN A 286 42.28 5.29 4.67
N HIS A 287 42.96 6.00 5.56
CA HIS A 287 44.02 6.94 5.22
C HIS A 287 45.03 7.09 6.35
N THR A 288 46.16 7.71 6.02
CA THR A 288 47.22 8.09 6.97
C THR A 288 47.53 9.59 6.83
N HIS A 289 48.10 10.17 7.88
CA HIS A 289 48.62 11.53 7.86
C HIS A 289 50.14 11.54 7.98
N LYS A 290 50.80 12.38 7.19
CA LYS A 290 52.22 12.69 7.38
C LYS A 290 52.36 13.78 8.42
N MET A 291 53.11 13.48 9.48
CA MET A 291 53.44 14.44 10.53
C MET A 291 54.89 14.87 10.36
N TYR A 292 55.10 16.19 10.31
CA TYR A 292 56.43 16.79 10.26
C TYR A 292 56.83 17.21 11.67
N ASN A 293 57.72 16.42 12.28
CA ASN A 293 58.29 16.76 13.57
C ASN A 293 59.55 17.59 13.36
N LYS A 294 59.46 18.91 13.58
CA LYS A 294 60.64 19.77 13.64
C LYS A 294 61.35 19.55 14.97
N LYS A 295 62.23 18.54 15.04
CA LYS A 295 63.13 18.39 16.19
C LYS A 295 64.16 19.50 16.13
N ARG A 296 64.15 20.41 17.11
CA ARG A 296 65.34 21.20 17.42
C ARG A 296 66.28 20.24 18.15
N ASN A 297 67.36 19.82 17.50
CA ASN A 297 68.45 19.15 18.20
C ASN A 297 69.01 20.16 19.20
N PHE A 298 68.59 20.08 20.46
CA PHE A 298 69.40 20.64 21.53
C PHE A 298 70.65 19.77 21.60
N PRO A 299 71.87 20.33 21.57
CA PRO A 299 73.06 19.54 21.81
C PRO A 299 72.89 18.90 23.18
N SER A 300 72.77 17.57 23.20
CA SER A 300 72.84 16.81 24.44
C SER A 300 74.20 17.15 25.05
N SER A 301 74.21 17.85 26.19
CA SER A 301 75.44 17.98 26.95
C SER A 301 75.83 16.57 27.37
N VAL A 302 76.86 16.02 26.74
CA VAL A 302 77.51 14.79 27.17
C VAL A 302 78.07 15.08 28.56
N ILE A 303 77.33 14.73 29.60
CA ILE A 303 77.86 14.58 30.96
C ILE A 303 78.12 13.09 31.11
N GLY A 304 79.34 12.69 30.78
CA GLY A 304 79.81 11.32 30.87
C GLY A 304 81.22 11.22 30.33
N GLU A 305 82.19 11.10 31.24
CA GLU A 305 83.61 10.91 30.94
C GLU A 305 83.82 9.70 30.02
N GLY A 306 84.31 9.96 28.81
CA GLY A 306 84.68 8.93 27.84
C GLY A 306 85.11 9.57 26.52
N THR A 307 86.34 9.28 26.11
CA THR A 307 87.07 9.69 24.88
C THR A 307 86.26 10.50 23.84
N PRO A 308 86.70 11.71 23.47
CA PRO A 308 86.01 12.52 22.45
C PRO A 308 86.04 11.81 21.10
N VAL A 309 84.87 11.39 20.62
CA VAL A 309 84.66 11.08 19.21
C VAL A 309 84.53 12.41 18.48
N THR A 310 85.50 12.74 17.64
CA THR A 310 85.44 13.91 16.77
C THR A 310 84.36 13.66 15.70
N LEU A 311 83.12 14.04 15.99
CA LEU A 311 82.10 14.18 14.97
C LEU A 311 82.45 15.44 14.16
N PRO A 312 82.44 15.41 12.81
CA PRO A 312 82.68 16.61 12.02
C PRO A 312 81.65 17.66 12.44
N ALA A 313 82.13 18.86 12.75
CA ALA A 313 81.29 19.99 13.12
C ALA A 313 80.29 20.23 11.98
N ILE A 314 79.03 19.91 12.23
CA ILE A 314 77.92 20.35 11.39
C ILE A 314 77.67 21.81 11.76
N ASP A 315 78.16 22.73 10.93
CA ASP A 315 77.92 24.16 11.09
C ASP A 315 76.43 24.45 10.83
N GLY A 316 75.72 24.79 11.91
CA GLY A 316 74.30 25.15 11.90
C GLY A 316 73.38 24.10 12.54
N PRO A 317 72.20 24.50 13.05
CA PRO A 317 71.24 23.54 13.58
C PRO A 317 70.81 22.59 12.45
N ALA A 318 71.30 21.35 12.48
CA ALA A 318 70.81 20.30 11.60
C ALA A 318 69.32 20.08 11.91
N VAL A 319 68.44 20.65 11.08
CA VAL A 319 67.01 20.34 11.10
C VAL A 319 66.87 18.98 10.45
N VAL A 320 66.80 17.93 11.26
CA VAL A 320 66.45 16.60 10.76
C VAL A 320 64.94 16.59 10.56
N ASP A 321 64.49 16.71 9.31
CA ASP A 321 63.08 16.51 8.96
C ASP A 321 62.76 15.01 9.10
N ASN A 322 62.29 14.62 10.28
CA ASN A 322 61.81 13.27 10.51
C ASN A 322 60.32 13.23 10.19
N SER A 323 59.96 12.75 9.00
CA SER A 323 58.56 12.51 8.64
C SER A 323 58.09 11.20 9.29
N GLN A 324 57.08 11.29 10.16
CA GLN A 324 56.39 10.10 10.68
C GLN A 324 55.02 10.00 10.03
N ILE A 325 54.59 8.78 9.69
CA ILE A 325 53.26 8.52 9.15
C ILE A 325 52.42 7.96 10.30
N THR A 326 51.18 8.43 10.47
CA THR A 326 50.25 7.85 11.45
C THR A 326 49.95 6.40 11.11
N GLY A 327 49.40 5.65 12.08
CA GLY A 327 48.72 4.40 11.75
C GLY A 327 47.60 4.62 10.73
N GLU A 328 47.29 3.58 9.96
CA GLU A 328 46.10 3.52 9.11
C GLU A 328 44.84 3.56 9.98
N SER A 329 43.86 4.35 9.55
CA SER A 329 42.55 4.44 10.21
C SER A 329 41.45 4.52 9.16
N GLY A 330 40.48 3.62 9.25
CA GLY A 330 39.26 3.59 8.45
C GLY A 330 39.04 2.26 7.75
N SER A 331 38.04 2.22 6.86
CA SER A 331 37.66 1.04 6.06
C SER A 331 37.78 1.30 4.55
N GLY A 332 37.23 0.44 3.71
CA GLY A 332 37.24 0.61 2.25
C GLY A 332 36.46 1.83 1.73
N GLU A 333 35.55 2.39 2.53
CA GLU A 333 34.63 3.45 2.10
C GLU A 333 34.40 4.51 3.21
N SER A 334 34.14 5.74 2.79
CA SER A 334 33.52 6.76 3.65
C SER A 334 32.00 6.72 3.46
N ARG A 335 31.25 6.42 4.52
CA ARG A 335 29.77 6.35 4.48
C ARG A 335 29.15 6.82 5.79
N PRO A 336 27.98 7.48 5.76
CA PRO A 336 27.17 7.67 6.95
C PRO A 336 26.43 6.38 7.32
N LYS A 337 25.81 6.36 8.51
CA LYS A 337 24.84 5.33 8.87
C LYS A 337 23.70 5.32 7.84
N ASN A 338 23.42 4.15 7.29
CA ASN A 338 22.51 4.06 6.16
C ASN A 338 21.71 2.75 6.14
N ILE A 339 20.56 2.81 5.47
CA ILE A 339 19.70 1.67 5.16
C ILE A 339 19.54 1.57 3.64
N ALA A 340 19.59 0.34 3.11
CA ALA A 340 19.43 0.10 1.68
C ALA A 340 17.98 -0.15 1.27
N PHE A 341 17.54 0.54 0.21
CA PHE A 341 16.30 0.23 -0.51
C PHE A 341 16.50 0.23 -2.01
N THR A 342 15.84 -0.65 -2.74
CA THR A 342 15.82 -0.58 -4.21
C THR A 342 15.12 0.69 -4.67
N ALA A 343 15.74 1.39 -5.62
CA ALA A 343 15.13 2.55 -6.25
C ALA A 343 14.16 2.09 -7.36
N TYR A 344 12.89 2.45 -7.22
CA TYR A 344 11.86 2.22 -8.22
C TYR A 344 11.42 3.54 -8.85
N ILE A 345 11.05 3.50 -10.13
CA ILE A 345 10.45 4.62 -10.86
C ILE A 345 9.00 4.21 -11.15
N LYS A 346 8.04 4.98 -10.62
CA LYS A 346 6.61 4.78 -10.89
C LYS A 346 6.33 5.03 -12.38
N TYR A 347 5.54 4.15 -13.02
CA TYR A 347 5.15 4.26 -14.44
C TYR A 347 3.64 4.15 -14.60
#